data_AF-A9BW29-F1
#
_entry.id   AF-A9BW29-F1
#
_cell.length_a   1.000
_cell.length_b   1.000
_cell.length_c   1.000
_cell.angle_alpha   90.00
_cell.angle_beta   90.00
_cell.angle_gamma   90.00
#
_symmetry.space_group_name_H-M   'P 1'
#
loop_
_entity.id
_entity.type
_entity.pdbx_description
1 polymer ?
#
loop_
_entity_poly.entity_id
_entity_poly.type
_entity_poly.pdbx_seq_one_letter_code
_entity_poly.pdbx_strand_id
1 'polypeptide(L)'
;MKEEHPHAQVLRWIADGETVEARSRGHQGDLGDWEPFPDAFDQYVIAQLVRGYEGRLEFRIKPKTITVGDREIEAPIKSGPGFYITNYGDVFRWFEDANLNPPIDLQKLGRVYATEKAARAAQEAITALLTREPS
;
A
#
# COMPACT_ATOMS: atom_id res chain seq x y z
N MET A 1 9.33 4.03 33.00
CA MET A 1 8.72 3.32 31.86
C MET A 1 9.83 2.62 31.09
N LYS A 2 9.62 1.41 30.57
CA LYS A 2 10.56 0.82 29.61
C LYS A 2 10.34 1.54 28.29
N GLU A 3 11.40 2.07 27.67
CA GLU A 3 11.32 2.63 26.33
C GLU A 3 10.94 1.52 25.35
N GLU A 4 9.89 1.77 24.57
CA GLU A 4 9.46 0.84 23.54
C GLU A 4 10.46 0.88 22.38
N HIS A 5 10.84 -0.29 21.88
CA HIS A 5 11.79 -0.37 20.77
C HIS A 5 11.22 0.38 19.55
N PRO A 6 12.01 1.20 18.83
CA PRO A 6 11.51 2.03 17.73
C PRO A 6 10.74 1.27 16.63
N HIS A 7 11.13 0.01 16.41
CA HIS A 7 10.51 -0.88 15.43
C HIS A 7 9.61 -1.96 16.06
N ALA A 8 9.14 -1.77 17.31
CA ALA A 8 8.34 -2.77 18.03
C ALA A 8 7.08 -3.19 17.25
N GLN A 9 6.42 -2.26 16.55
CA GLN A 9 5.26 -2.56 15.72
C GLN A 9 5.60 -3.50 14.55
N VAL A 10 6.73 -3.28 13.88
CA VAL A 10 7.20 -4.12 12.77
C VAL A 10 7.51 -5.53 13.26
N LEU A 11 8.20 -5.65 14.40
CA LEU A 11 8.49 -6.94 15.03
C LEU A 11 7.21 -7.68 15.42
N ARG A 12 6.17 -6.98 15.89
CA ARG A 12 4.85 -7.57 16.15
C ARG A 12 4.19 -8.10 14.89
N TRP A 13 4.16 -7.32 13.79
CA TRP A 13 3.61 -7.81 12.51
C TRP A 13 4.28 -9.09 12.03
N ILE A 14 5.61 -9.16 12.11
CA ILE A 14 6.37 -10.37 11.75
C ILE A 14 6.02 -11.53 12.69
N ALA A 15 5.91 -11.28 14.00
CA ALA A 15 5.53 -12.29 14.98
C ALA A 15 4.08 -12.80 14.78
N ASP A 16 3.18 -11.94 14.31
CA ASP A 16 1.80 -12.26 13.96
C ASP A 16 1.69 -13.00 12.60
N GLY A 17 2.80 -13.18 11.89
CA GLY A 17 2.88 -13.89 10.61
C GLY A 17 2.51 -13.04 9.39
N GLU A 18 2.42 -11.72 9.53
CA GLU A 18 2.17 -10.82 8.42
C GLU A 18 3.39 -10.77 7.48
N THR A 19 3.13 -10.71 6.18
CA THR A 19 4.20 -10.46 5.20
C THR A 19 4.53 -8.97 5.23
N VAL A 20 5.76 -8.62 5.60
CA VAL A 20 6.20 -7.22 5.70
C VAL A 20 7.06 -6.85 4.50
N GLU A 21 6.88 -5.64 4.00
CA GLU A 21 7.78 -5.02 3.04
C GLU A 21 8.46 -3.80 3.68
N ALA A 22 9.69 -3.55 3.28
CA ALA A 22 10.42 -2.35 3.67
C ALA A 22 10.95 -1.63 2.43
N ARG A 23 11.16 -0.33 2.56
CA ARG A 23 11.88 0.46 1.55
C ARG A 23 12.85 1.40 2.23
N SER A 24 14.01 1.60 1.62
CA SER A 24 14.99 2.57 2.10
C SER A 24 14.72 3.95 1.50
N ARG A 25 14.82 4.97 2.35
CA ARG A 25 15.06 6.32 1.85
C ARG A 25 16.54 6.44 1.49
N GLY A 26 16.86 6.68 0.23
CA GLY A 26 18.22 6.89 -0.23
C GLY A 26 18.82 8.17 0.35
N HIS A 27 20.15 8.31 0.26
CA HIS A 27 20.86 9.52 0.72
C HIS A 27 20.42 10.81 0.02
N GLN A 28 19.81 10.71 -1.16
CA GLN A 28 19.27 11.85 -1.92
C GLN A 28 17.78 12.11 -1.66
N GLY A 29 17.14 11.35 -0.76
CA GLY A 29 15.72 11.50 -0.44
C GLY A 29 14.78 10.68 -1.33
N ASP A 30 15.29 10.06 -2.39
CA ASP A 30 14.51 9.15 -3.23
C ASP A 30 14.08 7.91 -2.44
N LEU A 31 12.80 7.57 -2.55
CA LEU A 31 12.23 6.36 -1.95
C LEU A 31 12.44 5.21 -2.93
N GLY A 32 13.14 4.17 -2.49
CA GLY A 32 13.23 2.92 -3.24
C GLY A 32 11.89 2.20 -3.34
N ASP A 33 11.87 1.14 -4.15
CA ASP A 33 10.73 0.23 -4.22
C ASP A 33 10.51 -0.49 -2.89
N TRP A 34 9.29 -0.98 -2.69
CA TRP A 34 8.96 -1.84 -1.56
C TRP A 34 9.48 -3.24 -1.84
N GLU A 35 10.34 -3.75 -0.96
CA GLU A 35 10.95 -5.07 -1.09
C GLU A 35 10.58 -5.97 0.09
N PRO A 36 10.47 -7.30 -0.11
CA PRO A 36 10.17 -8.24 0.96
C PRO A 36 11.15 -8.13 2.13
N PHE A 37 10.63 -7.97 3.35
CA PHE A 37 11.42 -7.93 4.57
C PHE A 37 11.16 -9.21 5.39
N PRO A 38 12.22 -9.84 5.95
CA PRO A 38 13.62 -9.42 5.93
C PRO A 38 14.42 -9.84 4.69
N ASP A 39 13.85 -10.65 3.80
CA ASP A 39 14.59 -11.44 2.81
C ASP A 39 15.41 -10.64 1.78
N ALA A 40 14.94 -9.45 1.39
CA ALA A 40 15.64 -8.60 0.42
C ALA A 40 16.76 -7.74 1.05
N PHE A 41 16.90 -7.73 2.37
CA PHE A 41 17.82 -6.86 3.09
C PHE A 41 19.03 -7.61 3.63
N ASP A 42 20.19 -6.95 3.60
CA ASP A 42 21.40 -7.54 4.17
C ASP A 42 21.28 -7.72 5.70
N GLN A 43 22.06 -8.66 6.23
CA GLN A 43 22.05 -8.95 7.68
C GLN A 43 22.48 -7.76 8.53
N TYR A 44 23.25 -6.82 7.96
CA TYR A 44 23.73 -5.63 8.67
C TYR A 44 22.58 -4.64 8.91
N VAL A 45 21.72 -4.43 7.92
CA VAL A 45 20.49 -3.62 7.98
C VAL A 45 19.50 -4.24 8.97
N ILE A 46 19.31 -5.56 8.92
CA ILE A 46 18.47 -6.27 9.90
C ILE A 46 19.01 -6.08 11.33
N ALA A 47 20.34 -6.17 11.51
CA ALA A 47 20.96 -5.96 12.81
C ALA A 47 20.82 -4.52 13.33
N GLN A 48 20.85 -3.51 12.44
CA GLN A 48 20.62 -2.12 12.83
C GLN A 48 19.17 -1.91 13.33
N LEU A 49 18.20 -2.59 12.72
CA LEU A 49 16.82 -2.55 13.18
C LEU A 49 16.66 -3.16 14.57
N VAL A 50 17.23 -4.34 14.82
CA VAL A 50 17.18 -5.00 16.15
C VAL A 50 17.86 -4.16 17.24
N ARG A 51 18.81 -3.30 16.87
CA ARG A 51 19.48 -2.37 17.78
C ARG A 51 18.74 -1.05 17.99
N GLY A 52 17.57 -0.87 17.35
CA GLY A 52 16.75 0.34 17.50
C GLY A 52 17.27 1.56 16.73
N TYR A 53 17.99 1.38 15.62
CA TYR A 53 18.41 2.52 14.80
C TYR A 53 17.21 3.11 14.03
N GLU A 54 16.89 4.37 14.30
CA GLU A 54 15.84 5.12 13.61
C GLU A 54 16.43 5.83 12.38
N GLY A 55 15.82 5.68 11.21
CA GLY A 55 16.01 6.69 10.15
C GLY A 55 16.40 6.24 8.75
N ARG A 56 16.20 4.97 8.36
CA ARG A 56 16.44 4.57 6.95
C ARG A 56 15.32 3.81 6.29
N LEU A 57 14.52 3.09 7.06
CA LEU A 57 13.51 2.18 6.52
C LEU A 57 12.11 2.64 6.89
N GLU A 58 11.24 2.65 5.89
CA GLU A 58 9.80 2.68 6.05
C GLU A 58 9.29 1.25 5.90
N PHE A 59 8.27 0.88 6.70
CA PHE A 59 7.70 -0.47 6.72
C PHE A 59 6.21 -0.44 6.39
N ARG A 60 5.73 -1.49 5.73
CA ARG A 60 4.31 -1.76 5.56
C ARG A 60 4.04 -3.26 5.58
N ILE A 61 2.82 -3.65 5.93
CA ILE A 61 2.33 -5.00 5.59
C ILE A 61 2.14 -5.04 4.07
N LYS A 62 2.64 -6.10 3.41
CA LYS A 62 2.46 -6.34 1.98
C LYS A 62 0.97 -6.26 1.64
N PRO A 63 0.55 -5.35 0.75
CA PRO A 63 -0.85 -5.26 0.38
C PRO A 63 -1.35 -6.58 -0.19
N LYS A 64 -2.52 -7.04 0.27
CA LYS A 64 -3.22 -8.17 -0.36
C LYS A 64 -3.56 -7.78 -1.79
N THR A 65 -3.56 -8.72 -2.73
CA THR A 65 -3.92 -8.48 -4.13
C THR A 65 -5.25 -9.14 -4.49
N ILE A 66 -5.90 -8.60 -5.53
CA ILE A 66 -7.07 -9.18 -6.19
C ILE A 66 -6.83 -9.25 -7.69
N THR A 67 -7.50 -10.19 -8.37
CA THR A 67 -7.48 -10.28 -9.83
C THR A 67 -8.64 -9.48 -10.41
N VAL A 68 -8.35 -8.56 -11.35
CA VAL A 68 -9.34 -7.85 -12.15
C VAL A 68 -9.03 -8.11 -13.61
N GLY A 69 -9.88 -8.94 -14.26
CA GLY A 69 -9.62 -9.42 -15.61
C GLY A 69 -8.40 -10.33 -15.65
N ASP A 70 -7.36 -9.92 -16.38
CA ASP A 70 -6.08 -10.62 -16.52
C ASP A 70 -4.95 -9.99 -15.70
N ARG A 71 -5.25 -9.03 -14.80
CA ARG A 71 -4.26 -8.30 -14.00
C ARG A 71 -4.42 -8.56 -12.51
N GLU A 72 -3.30 -8.76 -11.81
CA GLU A 72 -3.24 -8.69 -10.35
C GLU A 72 -2.98 -7.25 -9.90
N ILE A 73 -3.81 -6.74 -8.98
CA ILE A 73 -3.71 -5.39 -8.43
C ILE A 73 -3.80 -5.43 -6.91
N GLU A 74 -3.23 -4.44 -6.22
CA GLU A 74 -3.41 -4.28 -4.76
C GLU A 74 -4.91 -4.13 -4.46
N ALA A 75 -5.38 -4.80 -3.40
CA ALA A 75 -6.76 -4.77 -2.98
C ALA A 75 -7.16 -3.37 -2.49
N PRO A 76 -8.42 -2.96 -2.72
CA PRO A 76 -8.96 -1.74 -2.12
C PRO A 76 -8.80 -1.73 -0.60
N ILE A 77 -8.52 -0.57 -0.03
CA ILE A 77 -8.47 -0.39 1.41
C ILE A 77 -9.88 -0.38 2.00
N LYS A 78 -10.02 -0.96 3.20
CA LYS A 78 -11.31 -1.05 3.90
C LYS A 78 -11.61 0.15 4.81
N SER A 79 -10.59 0.95 5.15
CA SER A 79 -10.68 2.12 6.05
C SER A 79 -9.46 3.03 5.87
N GLY A 80 -9.58 4.29 6.27
CA GLY A 80 -8.47 5.27 6.26
C GLY A 80 -8.30 6.03 4.93
N PRO A 81 -7.29 6.92 4.84
CA PRO A 81 -7.07 7.71 3.64
C PRO A 81 -6.50 6.86 2.49
N GLY A 82 -6.80 7.26 1.26
CA GLY A 82 -6.32 6.58 0.06
C GLY A 82 -6.51 7.40 -1.20
N PHE A 83 -6.56 6.72 -2.34
CA PHE A 83 -6.69 7.30 -3.66
C PHE A 83 -7.78 6.57 -4.44
N TYR A 84 -8.53 7.31 -5.25
CA TYR A 84 -9.38 6.72 -6.28
C TYR A 84 -9.16 7.45 -7.59
N ILE A 85 -9.40 6.76 -8.70
CA ILE A 85 -9.36 7.34 -10.04
C ILE A 85 -10.76 7.28 -10.64
N THR A 86 -11.21 8.40 -11.20
CA THR A 86 -12.52 8.46 -11.87
C THR A 86 -12.50 7.63 -13.15
N ASN A 87 -13.67 7.34 -13.70
CA ASN A 87 -13.75 6.65 -15.00
C ASN A 87 -13.10 7.46 -16.14
N TYR A 88 -12.87 8.77 -15.94
CA TYR A 88 -12.20 9.68 -16.88
C TYR A 88 -10.68 9.77 -16.67
N GLY A 89 -10.14 9.10 -15.65
CA GLY A 89 -8.69 9.08 -15.38
C GLY A 89 -8.21 10.13 -14.38
N ASP A 90 -9.12 10.93 -13.80
CA ASP A 90 -8.76 11.94 -12.80
C ASP A 90 -8.42 11.30 -11.46
N VAL A 91 -7.32 11.75 -10.85
CA VAL A 91 -6.85 11.24 -9.56
C VAL A 91 -7.39 12.10 -8.43
N PHE A 92 -7.96 11.46 -7.43
CA PHE A 92 -8.43 12.13 -6.21
C PHE A 92 -7.93 11.41 -4.96
N ARG A 93 -7.61 12.20 -3.93
CA ARG A 93 -7.35 11.69 -2.59
C ARG A 93 -8.67 11.49 -1.86
N TRP A 94 -8.82 10.32 -1.26
CA TRP A 94 -9.90 9.99 -0.35
C TRP A 94 -9.41 10.18 1.08
N PHE A 95 -10.11 10.99 1.86
CA PHE A 95 -9.76 11.26 3.25
C PHE A 95 -10.76 10.64 4.23
N GLU A 96 -11.60 9.69 3.79
CA GLU A 96 -12.74 9.15 4.58
C GLU A 96 -13.87 10.16 4.84
N ASP A 97 -13.57 11.45 4.73
CA ASP A 97 -14.43 12.60 5.07
C ASP A 97 -15.22 13.16 3.88
N ALA A 98 -15.65 12.29 2.96
CA ALA A 98 -16.37 12.72 1.79
C ALA A 98 -17.84 13.02 2.15
N ASN A 99 -18.12 14.26 2.56
CA ASN A 99 -19.43 14.92 2.47
C ASN A 99 -19.88 15.08 1.00
N LEU A 100 -19.74 14.05 0.18
CA LEU A 100 -20.25 14.01 -1.19
C LEU A 100 -21.75 13.76 -1.10
N ASN A 101 -22.54 14.55 -1.83
CA ASN A 101 -23.99 14.40 -1.92
C ASN A 101 -24.35 13.99 -3.36
N PRO A 102 -24.86 12.77 -3.59
CA PRO A 102 -25.18 11.72 -2.61
C PRO A 102 -23.92 11.06 -2.01
N PRO A 103 -24.01 10.51 -0.78
CA PRO A 103 -22.89 9.91 -0.06
C PRO A 103 -22.60 8.52 -0.60
N ILE A 104 -22.04 8.46 -1.82
CA ILE A 104 -21.51 7.21 -2.32
C ILE A 104 -20.18 6.98 -1.60
N ASP A 105 -20.22 6.08 -0.63
CA ASP A 105 -19.04 5.62 0.09
C ASP A 105 -18.18 4.78 -0.86
N LEU A 106 -17.19 5.44 -1.47
CA LEU A 106 -16.28 4.82 -2.44
C LEU A 106 -15.44 3.70 -1.81
N GLN A 107 -15.18 3.74 -0.50
CA GLN A 107 -14.49 2.66 0.21
C GLN A 107 -15.35 1.41 0.29
N LYS A 108 -16.63 1.54 0.65
CA LYS A 108 -17.57 0.41 0.66
C LYS A 108 -17.77 -0.20 -0.72
N LEU A 109 -17.61 0.59 -1.78
CA LEU A 109 -17.64 0.11 -3.16
C LEU A 109 -16.31 -0.50 -3.64
N GLY A 110 -15.28 -0.55 -2.80
CA GLY A 110 -13.97 -1.08 -3.18
C GLY A 110 -13.27 -0.22 -4.25
N ARG A 111 -13.47 1.10 -4.24
CA ARG A 111 -12.88 2.03 -5.22
C ARG A 111 -11.69 2.82 -4.69
N VAL A 112 -11.36 2.70 -3.41
CA VAL A 112 -10.27 3.42 -2.78
C VAL A 112 -9.09 2.49 -2.52
N TYR A 113 -7.90 2.92 -2.92
CA TYR A 113 -6.65 2.16 -2.83
C TYR A 113 -5.62 2.92 -2.00
N ALA A 114 -4.68 2.20 -1.40
CA ALA A 114 -3.65 2.81 -0.55
C ALA A 114 -2.71 3.74 -1.33
N THR A 115 -2.52 3.49 -2.63
CA THR A 115 -1.61 4.24 -3.49
C THR A 115 -2.29 4.66 -4.80
N GLU A 116 -1.83 5.78 -5.39
CA GLU A 116 -2.28 6.21 -6.71
C GLU A 116 -1.99 5.14 -7.78
N LYS A 117 -0.82 4.49 -7.71
CA LYS A 117 -0.42 3.44 -8.66
C LYS A 117 -1.41 2.28 -8.67
N ALA A 118 -1.85 1.82 -7.50
CA ALA A 118 -2.86 0.78 -7.39
C ALA A 118 -4.22 1.24 -7.92
N ALA A 119 -4.65 2.48 -7.62
CA ALA A 119 -5.89 3.03 -8.14
C ALA A 119 -5.88 3.15 -9.68
N ARG A 120 -4.72 3.49 -10.27
CA ARG A 120 -4.53 3.55 -11.73
C ARG A 120 -4.56 2.18 -12.37
N ALA A 121 -3.83 1.22 -11.81
CA ALA A 121 -3.86 -0.16 -12.28
C ALA A 121 -5.29 -0.73 -12.27
N ALA A 122 -6.06 -0.42 -11.23
CA ALA A 122 -7.47 -0.82 -11.12
C ALA A 122 -8.34 -0.19 -12.20
N GLN A 123 -8.23 1.13 -12.41
CA GLN A 123 -9.02 1.84 -13.42
C GLN A 123 -8.72 1.31 -14.82
N GLU A 124 -7.44 1.12 -15.16
CA GLU A 124 -7.04 0.56 -16.46
C GLU A 124 -7.56 -0.85 -16.66
N ALA A 125 -7.49 -1.71 -15.63
CA ALA A 125 -7.99 -3.08 -15.69
C ALA A 125 -9.51 -3.12 -15.91
N ILE A 126 -10.27 -2.28 -15.21
CA ILE A 126 -11.72 -2.17 -15.36
C ILE A 126 -12.07 -1.62 -16.76
N THR A 127 -11.40 -0.56 -17.21
CA THR A 127 -11.63 0.00 -18.55
C THR A 127 -11.36 -1.04 -19.63
N ALA A 128 -10.25 -1.78 -19.53
CA ALA A 128 -9.93 -2.84 -20.49
C ALA A 128 -10.99 -3.96 -20.50
N LEU A 129 -11.56 -4.33 -19.35
CA LEU A 129 -12.67 -5.28 -19.28
C LEU A 129 -13.94 -4.76 -19.97
N LEU A 130 -14.25 -3.48 -19.80
CA LEU A 130 -15.46 -2.87 -20.36
C LEU A 130 -15.36 -2.59 -21.86
N THR A 131 -14.14 -2.42 -22.40
CA THR A 131 -13.92 -2.12 -23.83
C THR A 131 -13.53 -3.33 -24.67
N ARG A 132 -13.30 -4.51 -24.06
CA ARG A 132 -13.15 -5.77 -24.81
C ARG A 132 -14.54 -6.21 -25.30
N GLU A 133 -14.72 -6.34 -26.62
CA GLU A 133 -15.92 -6.97 -27.18
C GLU A 133 -16.03 -8.42 -26.67
N PRO A 134 -17.22 -8.90 -26.28
CA PRO A 134 -17.41 -10.31 -25.96
C PRO A 134 -17.10 -11.13 -27.22
N SER A 135 -16.13 -12.04 -27.09
CA SER A 135 -15.72 -12.98 -28.14
C SER A 135 -16.82 -13.98 -28.47
#